data_AF-A0A3C1YDL4-F1
#
_entry.id   AF-A0A3C1YDL4-F1
#
_cell.length_a   1.000
_cell.length_b   1.000
_cell.length_c   1.000
_cell.angle_alpha   90.00
_cell.angle_beta   90.00
_cell.angle_gamma   90.00
#
_symmetry.space_group_name_H-M   'P 1'
#
loop_
_entity.id
_entity.type
_entity.pdbx_description
1 polymer ?
#
loop_
_entity_poly.entity_id
_entity_poly.type
_entity_poly.pdbx_seq_one_letter_code
_entity_poly.pdbx_strand_id
1 'polypeptide(L)' 'QIPSFEEVIEDGKNGLLFEKGNVDDLAKQLNALMNNKDLMNEIPQNAISNMKENYCWDSIAKGYVEIIKTL' A
#
# COMPACT_ATOMS: atom_id res chain seq x y z
N GLN A 1 -7.08 11.88 -1.00
CA GLN A 1 -7.27 10.76 -1.97
C GLN A 1 -8.63 10.11 -1.73
N ILE A 2 -8.88 8.89 -2.23
CA ILE A 2 -10.00 8.07 -1.75
C ILE A 2 -9.56 7.46 -0.40
N PRO A 3 -10.37 7.53 0.68
CA PRO A 3 -9.99 7.04 2.01
C PRO A 3 -9.49 5.59 2.03
N SER A 4 -10.04 4.73 1.19
CA SER A 4 -9.63 3.32 1.07
C SER A 4 -8.17 3.13 0.67
N PHE A 5 -7.53 4.11 0.03
CA PHE A 5 -6.11 4.04 -0.28
C PHE A 5 -5.25 4.32 0.95
N GLU A 6 -5.72 5.17 1.87
CA GLU A 6 -5.01 5.49 3.12
C GLU A 6 -5.06 4.30 4.11
N GLU A 7 -6.03 3.40 3.97
CA GLU A 7 -6.11 2.16 4.76
C GLU A 7 -5.10 1.10 4.32
N VAL A 8 -4.74 1.08 3.03
CA VAL A 8 -3.87 0.04 2.44
C VAL A 8 -2.44 0.52 2.26
N ILE A 9 -2.26 1.82 2.04
CA ILE A 9 -0.97 2.45 1.75
C ILE A 9 -0.44 3.15 3.01
N GLU A 10 0.76 2.73 3.42
CA GLU A 10 1.62 3.44 4.36
C GLU A 10 2.57 4.32 3.53
N ASP A 11 2.34 5.64 3.59
CA ASP A 11 3.05 6.64 2.78
C ASP A 11 4.57 6.56 2.95
N GLY A 12 5.29 6.63 1.84
CA GLY A 12 6.75 6.51 1.78
C GLY A 12 7.29 5.09 1.93
N LYS A 13 6.47 4.11 2.30
CA LYS A 13 6.93 2.73 2.54
C LYS A 13 6.46 1.75 1.49
N ASN A 14 5.15 1.66 1.27
CA ASN A 14 4.55 0.72 0.32
C ASN A 14 3.76 1.43 -0.81
N GLY A 15 3.81 2.76 -0.82
CA GLY A 15 3.26 3.64 -1.83
C GLY A 15 3.59 5.10 -1.51
N LEU A 16 3.21 6.02 -2.41
CA LEU A 16 3.32 7.45 -2.20
C LEU A 16 1.93 8.06 -2.36
N LEU A 17 1.48 8.75 -1.32
CA LEU A 17 0.19 9.44 -1.29
C LEU A 17 0.35 10.86 -1.85
N PHE A 18 -0.74 11.39 -2.40
CA PHE A 18 -0.78 12.74 -2.96
C PHE A 18 -2.17 13.34 -2.80
N GLU A 19 -2.25 14.67 -2.78
CA GLU A 19 -3.50 15.38 -2.63
C GLU A 19 -4.38 15.26 -3.89
N LYS A 20 -5.66 14.88 -3.70
CA LYS A 20 -6.59 14.67 -4.81
C LYS A 20 -6.84 15.99 -5.55
N GLY A 21 -6.60 15.99 -6.86
CA GLY A 21 -6.78 17.18 -7.71
C GLY A 21 -5.60 18.14 -7.69
N ASN A 22 -4.56 17.86 -6.89
CA ASN A 22 -3.33 18.64 -6.86
C ASN A 22 -2.29 18.01 -7.80
N VAL A 23 -2.16 18.58 -9.00
CA VAL A 23 -1.23 18.09 -10.03
C VAL A 23 0.22 18.31 -9.63
N ASP A 24 0.52 19.40 -8.91
CA ASP A 24 1.88 19.72 -8.47
C ASP A 24 2.36 18.72 -7.41
N ASP A 25 1.49 18.32 -6.49
CA ASP A 25 1.81 17.31 -5.49
C ASP A 25 2.01 15.92 -6.11
N LEU A 26 1.17 15.54 -7.08
CA LEU A 26 1.38 14.31 -7.87
C LEU A 26 2.74 14.33 -8.60
N ALA A 27 3.06 15.43 -9.28
CA ALA A 27 4.33 15.58 -9.99
C ALA A 27 5.53 15.51 -9.02
N LYS A 28 5.41 16.11 -7.83
CA LYS A 28 6.42 16.03 -6.78
C LYS A 28 6.66 14.59 -6.34
N GLN A 29 5.61 13.80 -6.09
CA GLN A 29 5.75 12.39 -5.69
C GLN A 29 6.40 11.53 -6.78
N LEU A 30 5.98 11.71 -8.04
CA LEU A 30 6.58 11.01 -9.18
C LEU A 30 8.07 11.35 -9.33
N ASN A 31 8.42 12.64 -9.22
CA ASN A 31 9.81 13.07 -9.30
C ASN A 31 10.65 12.56 -8.12
N ALA A 32 10.10 12.50 -6.91
CA ALA A 32 10.77 11.94 -5.75
C ALA A 32 11.10 10.44 -5.98
N LEU A 33 10.14 9.69 -6.53
CA LEU A 33 10.34 8.27 -6.86
C LEU A 33 11.38 8.09 -7.98
N MET A 34 11.26 8.83 -9.08
CA MET A 34 12.15 8.68 -10.24
C MET A 34 13.60 9.10 -9.95
N ASN A 35 13.80 10.08 -9.07
CA ASN A 35 15.14 10.60 -8.74
C ASN A 35 15.81 9.85 -7.58
N ASN A 36 15.12 8.91 -6.92
CA ASN A 36 15.68 8.13 -5.83
C ASN A 36 15.57 6.63 -6.13
N LYS A 37 16.71 6.05 -6.52
CA LYS A 37 16.80 4.64 -6.90
C LYS A 37 16.45 3.69 -5.74
N ASP A 38 16.75 4.07 -4.50
CA ASP A 38 16.45 3.24 -3.34
C ASP A 38 14.94 3.19 -3.11
N LEU A 39 14.26 4.34 -3.15
CA LEU A 39 12.80 4.40 -3.09
C LEU A 39 12.14 3.59 -4.23
N MET A 40 12.66 3.71 -5.45
CA MET A 40 12.17 2.98 -6.62
C MET A 40 12.30 1.46 -6.46
N ASN A 41 13.28 0.98 -5.70
CA ASN A 41 13.46 -0.45 -5.44
C ASN A 41 12.67 -0.93 -4.22
N GLU A 42 12.62 -0.15 -3.15
CA GLU A 42 12.03 -0.54 -1.86
C GLU A 42 10.50 -0.52 -1.89
N ILE A 43 9.89 0.55 -2.43
CA ILE A 43 8.43 0.73 -2.41
C ILE A 43 7.70 -0.45 -3.06
N PRO A 44 8.09 -0.92 -4.27
CA PRO A 44 7.43 -2.07 -4.89
C PRO A 44 7.57 -3.37 -4.09
N GLN A 45 8.73 -3.60 -3.47
CA GLN A 45 8.96 -4.81 -2.66
C GLN A 45 8.09 -4.79 -1.40
N ASN A 46 8.06 -3.65 -0.71
CA ASN A 46 7.22 -3.46 0.48
C ASN A 46 5.73 -3.56 0.13
N ALA A 47 5.30 -3.02 -1.01
CA ALA A 47 3.93 -3.17 -1.51
C ALA A 47 3.55 -4.63 -1.71
N ILE A 48 4.42 -5.42 -2.35
CA ILE A 48 4.18 -6.85 -2.58
C ILE A 48 4.16 -7.62 -1.25
N SER A 49 5.07 -7.34 -0.32
CA SER A 49 5.09 -8.00 1.00
C SER A 49 3.81 -7.70 1.77
N ASN A 50 3.43 -6.42 1.86
CA ASN A 50 2.20 -5.99 2.54
C ASN A 50 0.94 -6.67 1.96
N MET A 51 0.83 -6.75 0.64
CA MET A 51 -0.28 -7.43 -0.02
C MET A 51 -0.33 -8.93 0.32
N LYS A 52 0.81 -9.61 0.34
CA LYS A 52 0.89 -11.05 0.67
C LYS A 52 0.57 -11.33 2.12
N GLU A 53 1.00 -10.47 3.03
CA GLU A 53 0.84 -10.66 4.48
C GLU A 53 -0.58 -10.32 4.93
N ASN A 54 -1.10 -9.17 4.51
CA ASN A 54 -2.32 -8.60 5.09
C ASN A 54 -3.57 -8.76 4.22
N TYR A 55 -3.39 -8.95 2.91
CA TYR A 55 -4.50 -8.92 1.94
C TYR A 55 -4.60 -10.19 1.09
N CYS A 56 -3.88 -11.26 1.46
CA CYS A 56 -3.97 -12.54 0.79
C CYS A 56 -5.27 -13.28 1.15
N TRP A 57 -5.98 -13.77 0.14
CA TRP A 57 -7.21 -14.54 0.29
C TRP A 57 -7.06 -15.75 1.20
N ASP A 58 -5.92 -16.45 1.15
CA ASP A 58 -5.67 -17.60 2.02
C ASP A 58 -5.66 -17.21 3.50
N SER A 59 -5.02 -16.09 3.84
CA SER A 59 -4.96 -15.57 5.22
C SER A 59 -6.33 -15.10 5.69
N ILE A 60 -7.04 -14.37 4.83
CA ILE A 60 -8.39 -13.86 5.12
C ILE A 60 -9.35 -15.03 5.36
N ALA A 61 -9.40 -16.00 4.45
CA ALA A 61 -10.28 -17.15 4.56
C ALA A 61 -10.02 -17.97 5.83
N LYS A 62 -8.74 -18.18 6.19
CA LYS A 62 -8.36 -18.85 7.45
C LYS A 62 -8.91 -18.11 8.67
N GLY A 63 -8.77 -16.78 8.72
CA GLY A 63 -9.29 -15.97 9.83
C GLY A 63 -10.81 -16.11 9.99
N TYR A 64 -11.57 -16.09 8.89
CA TYR A 64 -13.01 -16.34 8.94
C TYR A 64 -13.35 -17.76 9.44
N VAL A 65 -12.64 -18.78 8.96
CA VAL A 65 -12.84 -20.16 9.40
C VAL A 65 -12.58 -20.32 10.90
N GLU A 66 -11.56 -19.67 11.44
CA GLU A 66 -11.27 -19.67 12.88
C GLU A 66 -12.41 -19.05 13.68
N ILE A 67 -12.90 -17.87 13.29
CA ILE A 67 -14.04 -17.21 13.95
C ILE A 67 -15.28 -18.11 13.91
N ILE A 68 -15.62 -18.67 12.74
CA ILE A 68 -16.80 -19.53 12.58
C ILE A 68 -16.71 -20.78 13.47
N LYS A 69 -15.51 -21.34 13.69
CA LYS A 69 -15.31 -22.49 14.58
C LYS A 69 -15.46 -22.14 16.07
N THR A 70 -15.35 -20.86 16.44
CA THR A 70 -15.55 -20.40 17.82
C THR A 70 -16.99 -20.01 18.14
N LEU A 71 -17.86 -19.93 17.12
CA LEU A 71 -19.31 -19.78 17.26
C LEU A 71 -19.97 -21.12 17.56
#